data_AF-A0A7R8CKY9-F1
#
_entry.id   AF-A0A7R8CKY9-F1
#
_cell.length_a   1.000
_cell.length_b   1.000
_cell.length_c   1.000
_cell.angle_alpha   90.00
_cell.angle_beta   90.00
_cell.angle_gamma   90.00
#
_symmetry.space_group_name_H-M   'P 1'
#
loop_
_entity.id
_entity.type
_entity.pdbx_description
1 polymer ?
#
loop_
_entity_poly.entity_id
_entity_poly.type
_entity_poly.pdbx_seq_one_letter_code
_entity_poly.pdbx_strand_id
1 'polypeptide(L)'
;MSGDTTSDLGLLRRKLGASDYDPDRYVKEIAQRCVGGHELLLQRSNIKSLSEDTHSLLKKNVYQNYRQFIETAREISFLESEIQVSLEIRFLFLMRQRSPSWNRIQKQKKINKQKQMRSAFEEGRKKLYELLERVEACSHITDVPTRYLIYDGDLVEMEPIDNTAMHRVHGYLMNDGFMVATWLANVRGPVRFKFSCFYELDSLAVVNIISMCEYIRKTRLDEKF
;
A
#
# COMPACT_ATOMS: atom_id res chain seq x y z
N MET A 1 17.27 42.99 -57.15
CA MET A 1 17.94 42.27 -56.07
C MET A 1 16.91 41.38 -55.39
N SER A 2 17.18 40.08 -55.45
CA SER A 2 16.66 38.97 -54.62
C SER A 2 15.15 38.80 -54.51
N GLY A 3 14.60 38.00 -55.43
CA GLY A 3 13.45 37.17 -55.13
C GLY A 3 13.89 35.97 -54.30
N ASP A 4 13.23 35.74 -53.18
CA ASP A 4 13.24 34.47 -52.45
C ASP A 4 11.80 34.12 -52.06
N THR A 5 11.21 33.30 -52.92
CA THR A 5 10.37 32.14 -52.62
C THR A 5 9.47 32.18 -51.38
N THR A 6 8.19 32.36 -51.66
CA THR A 6 7.00 32.01 -50.87
C THR A 6 6.84 30.50 -50.57
N SER A 7 7.89 29.69 -50.70
CA SER A 7 7.87 28.23 -50.52
C SER A 7 8.52 27.73 -49.23
N ASP A 8 9.14 28.59 -48.42
CA ASP A 8 9.71 28.17 -47.14
C ASP A 8 8.69 28.33 -46.00
N LEU A 9 8.00 27.23 -45.67
CA LEU A 9 7.12 27.11 -44.51
C LEU A 9 7.81 27.56 -43.21
N GLY A 10 9.14 27.41 -43.10
CA GLY A 10 9.93 27.86 -41.96
C GLY A 10 10.06 29.38 -41.87
N LEU A 11 10.19 30.07 -43.00
CA LEU A 11 10.18 31.54 -43.06
C LEU A 11 8.80 32.10 -42.74
N LEU A 12 7.74 31.47 -43.26
CA LEU A 12 6.35 31.82 -42.95
C LEU A 12 6.06 31.68 -41.45
N ARG A 13 6.48 30.57 -40.83
CA ARG A 13 6.34 30.34 -39.38
C ARG A 13 7.04 31.42 -38.55
N ARG A 14 8.26 31.83 -38.94
CA ARG A 14 9.00 32.90 -38.25
C ARG A 14 8.31 34.27 -38.40
N LYS A 15 7.79 34.60 -39.58
CA LYS A 15 7.08 35.86 -39.82
C LYS A 15 5.77 35.95 -39.01
N LEU A 16 4.97 34.87 -39.00
CA LEU A 16 3.70 34.84 -38.26
C LEU A 16 3.89 34.80 -36.74
N GLY A 17 5.05 34.32 -36.26
CA GLY A 17 5.39 34.28 -34.84
C GLY A 17 6.20 35.48 -34.34
N ALA A 18 6.44 36.49 -35.17
CA ALA A 18 7.18 37.68 -34.79
C ALA A 18 6.34 38.58 -33.84
N SER A 19 6.99 39.24 -32.88
CA SER A 19 6.30 40.06 -31.88
C SER A 19 5.67 41.33 -32.46
N ASP A 20 6.16 41.79 -33.60
CA ASP A 20 5.71 42.97 -34.36
C ASP A 20 4.79 42.59 -35.55
N TYR A 21 4.28 41.36 -35.58
CA TYR A 21 3.42 40.88 -36.65
C TYR A 21 2.10 41.67 -36.73
N ASP A 22 1.84 42.25 -37.90
CA ASP A 22 0.59 42.94 -38.24
C ASP A 22 -0.15 42.19 -39.38
N PRO A 23 -1.35 41.63 -39.12
CA PRO A 23 -2.09 40.87 -40.11
C PRO A 23 -2.55 41.73 -41.30
N ASP A 24 -2.90 43.00 -41.08
CA ASP A 24 -3.42 43.86 -42.15
C ASP A 24 -2.31 44.27 -43.12
N ARG A 25 -1.13 44.58 -42.58
CA ARG A 25 0.07 44.83 -43.38
C ARG A 25 0.49 43.59 -44.17
N TYR A 26 0.48 42.42 -43.53
CA TYR A 26 0.84 41.15 -44.17
C TYR A 26 -0.09 40.81 -45.35
N VAL A 27 -1.41 40.95 -45.17
CA VAL A 27 -2.39 40.70 -46.23
C VAL A 27 -2.24 41.69 -47.39
N LYS A 28 -1.99 42.98 -47.10
CA LYS A 28 -1.72 44.00 -48.14
C LYS A 28 -0.45 43.68 -48.94
N GLU A 29 0.63 43.29 -48.26
CA GLU A 29 1.90 42.93 -48.93
C GLU A 29 1.75 41.69 -49.82
N ILE A 30 0.95 40.70 -49.40
CA ILE A 30 0.67 39.50 -50.22
C ILE A 30 -0.22 39.84 -51.40
N ALA A 31 -1.30 40.60 -51.18
CA ALA A 31 -2.24 40.98 -52.24
C ALA A 31 -1.58 41.87 -53.32
N GLN A 32 -0.58 42.69 -52.94
CA GLN A 32 0.19 43.51 -53.87
C GLN A 32 1.22 42.71 -54.68
N ARG A 33 1.72 41.59 -54.16
CA ARG A 33 2.75 40.76 -54.81
C ARG A 33 2.17 39.64 -55.65
N CYS A 34 1.02 39.09 -55.25
CA CYS A 34 0.37 38.01 -55.97
C CYS A 34 -0.41 38.54 -57.17
N VAL A 35 0.03 38.20 -58.38
CA VAL A 35 -0.61 38.62 -59.64
C VAL A 35 -1.79 37.70 -60.00
N GLY A 36 -1.91 36.52 -59.38
CA GLY A 36 -2.98 35.54 -59.64
C GLY A 36 -3.55 34.86 -58.39
N GLY A 37 -4.79 34.35 -58.52
CA GLY A 37 -5.51 33.69 -57.40
C GLY A 37 -4.90 32.37 -56.91
N HIS A 38 -4.10 31.70 -57.74
CA HIS A 38 -3.46 30.43 -57.38
C HIS A 38 -2.43 30.59 -56.23
N GLU A 39 -1.63 31.65 -56.25
CA GLU A 39 -0.64 31.93 -55.20
C GLU A 39 -1.30 32.26 -53.86
N LEU A 40 -2.42 32.99 -53.88
CA LEU A 40 -3.22 33.28 -52.70
C LEU A 40 -3.82 32.00 -52.08
N LEU A 41 -4.29 31.07 -52.92
CA LEU A 41 -4.79 29.77 -52.48
C LEU A 41 -3.67 28.92 -51.86
N LEU A 42 -2.48 28.93 -52.45
CA LEU A 42 -1.30 28.24 -51.90
C LEU A 42 -0.87 28.83 -50.55
N GLN A 43 -0.81 30.16 -50.42
CA GLN A 43 -0.50 30.82 -49.15
C GLN A 43 -1.55 30.50 -48.07
N ARG A 44 -2.83 30.51 -48.43
CA ARG A 44 -3.91 30.11 -47.53
C ARG A 44 -3.76 28.65 -47.08
N SER A 45 -3.40 27.75 -47.99
CA SER A 45 -3.16 26.34 -47.67
C SER A 45 -1.97 26.16 -46.72
N ASN A 46 -0.87 26.88 -46.95
CA ASN A 46 0.31 26.85 -46.09
C ASN A 46 0.02 27.35 -44.68
N ILE A 47 -0.73 28.46 -44.55
CA ILE A 47 -1.15 29.00 -43.24
C ILE A 47 -2.05 27.98 -42.51
N LYS A 48 -2.97 27.34 -43.23
CA LYS A 48 -3.85 26.32 -42.66
C LYS A 48 -3.07 25.11 -42.16
N SER A 49 -2.15 24.57 -42.96
CA SER A 49 -1.27 23.46 -42.56
C SER A 49 -0.46 23.81 -41.33
N LEU A 50 0.15 25.00 -41.31
CA LEU A 50 0.95 25.45 -40.17
C LEU A 50 0.11 25.61 -38.90
N SER A 51 -1.14 26.06 -39.02
CA SER A 51 -2.08 26.14 -37.90
C SER A 51 -2.43 24.76 -37.34
N GLU A 52 -2.71 23.78 -38.21
CA GLU A 52 -3.00 22.40 -37.82
C GLU A 52 -1.80 21.74 -37.14
N ASP A 53 -0.59 21.92 -37.68
CA ASP A 53 0.66 21.43 -37.09
C ASP A 53 0.93 22.07 -35.72
N THR A 54 0.74 23.38 -35.61
CA THR A 54 0.93 24.11 -34.34
C THR A 54 -0.08 23.65 -33.30
N HIS A 55 -1.34 23.44 -33.68
CA HIS A 55 -2.38 22.94 -32.78
C HIS A 55 -2.07 21.53 -32.26
N SER A 56 -1.65 20.63 -33.15
CA SER A 56 -1.24 19.27 -32.78
C SER A 56 -0.03 19.28 -31.84
N LEU A 57 0.99 20.08 -32.17
CA LEU A 57 2.19 20.22 -31.36
C LEU A 57 1.90 20.83 -29.99
N LEU A 58 1.02 21.84 -29.90
CA LEU A 58 0.59 22.43 -28.64
C LEU A 58 -0.12 21.41 -27.77
N LYS A 59 -1.08 20.65 -28.32
CA LYS A 59 -1.78 19.59 -27.58
C LYS A 59 -0.80 18.56 -27.02
N LYS A 60 0.15 18.11 -27.85
CA LYS A 60 1.16 17.14 -27.45
C LYS A 60 2.06 17.69 -26.34
N ASN A 61 2.56 18.91 -26.47
CA ASN A 61 3.42 19.55 -25.47
C ASN A 61 2.67 19.78 -24.15
N VAL A 62 1.44 20.31 -24.21
CA VAL A 62 0.61 20.54 -23.02
C VAL A 62 0.35 19.22 -22.30
N TYR A 63 -0.04 18.17 -23.03
CA TYR A 63 -0.24 16.84 -22.45
C TYR A 63 1.04 16.29 -21.82
N GLN A 64 2.18 16.38 -22.52
CA GLN A 64 3.47 15.90 -22.00
C GLN A 64 3.90 16.68 -20.75
N ASN A 65 3.74 18.00 -20.74
CA ASN A 65 4.05 18.84 -19.59
C ASN A 65 3.18 18.49 -18.38
N TYR A 66 1.86 18.31 -18.58
CA TYR A 66 0.97 17.88 -17.49
C TYR A 66 1.31 16.49 -16.98
N ARG A 67 1.61 15.56 -17.89
CA ARG A 67 2.01 14.20 -17.51
C ARG A 67 3.28 14.21 -16.66
N GLN A 68 4.31 14.94 -17.10
CA GLN A 68 5.56 15.06 -16.36
C GLN A 68 5.35 15.74 -15.01
N PHE A 69 4.57 16.82 -14.96
CA PHE A 69 4.24 17.49 -13.69
C PHE A 69 3.58 16.54 -12.69
N ILE A 70 2.63 15.72 -13.16
CA ILE A 70 1.94 14.73 -12.33
C ILE A 70 2.90 13.61 -11.89
N GLU A 71 3.73 13.09 -12.79
CA GLU A 71 4.71 12.03 -12.48
C GLU A 71 5.73 12.53 -11.45
N THR A 72 6.33 13.70 -11.65
CA THR A 72 7.26 14.32 -10.71
C THR A 72 6.60 14.58 -9.35
N ALA A 73 5.37 15.09 -9.32
CA ALA A 73 4.65 15.33 -8.06
C ALA A 73 4.43 14.03 -7.27
N ARG A 74 4.09 12.92 -7.94
CA ARG A 74 3.95 11.61 -7.28
C ARG A 74 5.28 11.12 -6.72
N GLU A 75 6.37 11.27 -7.47
CA GLU A 75 7.71 10.88 -7.02
C GLU A 75 8.14 11.68 -5.80
N ILE A 76 7.86 12.99 -5.76
CA ILE A 76 8.14 13.83 -4.59
C ILE A 76 7.34 13.34 -3.38
N SER A 77 6.04 13.11 -3.50
CA SER A 77 5.21 12.62 -2.39
C SER A 77 5.66 11.25 -1.88
N PHE A 78 6.09 10.36 -2.79
CA PHE A 78 6.66 9.07 -2.42
C PHE A 78 7.95 9.26 -1.60
N LEU A 79 8.87 10.10 -2.09
CA LEU A 79 10.13 10.39 -1.42
C LEU A 79 9.92 11.05 -0.05
N GLU A 80 8.97 11.98 0.07
CA GLU A 80 8.60 12.62 1.34
C GLU A 80 8.18 11.58 2.39
N SER A 81 7.38 10.59 1.99
CA SER A 81 6.94 9.51 2.87
C SER A 81 8.11 8.65 3.37
N GLU A 82 9.06 8.33 2.49
CA GLU A 82 10.26 7.56 2.86
C GLU A 82 11.18 8.36 3.79
N ILE A 83 11.35 9.66 3.52
CA ILE A 83 12.14 10.56 4.37
C ILE A 83 11.51 10.68 5.74
N GLN A 84 10.18 10.81 5.84
CA GLN A 84 9.49 10.88 7.12
C GLN A 84 9.74 9.63 7.96
N VAL A 85 9.59 8.44 7.38
CA VAL A 85 9.87 7.16 8.08
C VAL A 85 11.33 7.10 8.55
N SER A 86 12.27 7.52 7.69
CA SER A 86 13.69 7.56 8.05
C SER A 86 13.99 8.53 9.20
N LEU A 87 13.35 9.71 9.19
CA LEU A 87 13.46 10.70 10.27
C LEU A 87 12.88 10.18 11.58
N GLU A 88 11.73 9.49 11.55
CA GLU A 88 11.14 8.87 12.74
C GLU A 88 12.07 7.79 13.32
N ILE A 89 12.62 6.91 12.48
CA ILE A 89 13.59 5.89 12.90
C ILE A 89 14.84 6.55 13.51
N ARG A 90 15.38 7.60 12.87
CA ARG A 90 16.55 8.35 13.38
C ARG A 90 16.24 9.05 14.70
N PHE A 91 15.05 9.63 14.86
CA PHE A 91 14.61 10.25 16.09
C PHE A 91 14.52 9.23 17.23
N LEU A 92 13.89 8.08 16.98
CA LEU A 92 13.83 6.96 17.94
C LEU A 92 15.23 6.47 18.32
N PHE A 93 16.15 6.38 17.36
CA PHE A 93 17.53 6.00 17.59
C PHE A 93 18.29 7.03 18.44
N LEU A 94 18.13 8.33 18.15
CA LEU A 94 18.78 9.41 18.89
C LEU A 94 18.25 9.51 20.33
N MET A 95 16.92 9.38 20.51
CA MET A 95 16.28 9.29 21.82
C MET A 95 16.78 8.09 22.63
N ARG A 96 17.06 6.97 21.96
CA ARG A 96 17.65 5.77 22.55
C ARG A 96 19.13 5.94 22.94
N GLN A 97 19.89 6.81 22.28
CA GLN A 97 21.28 7.11 22.65
C GLN A 97 21.43 8.17 23.74
N ARG A 98 20.54 9.18 23.78
CA ARG A 98 20.61 10.29 24.75
C ARG A 98 20.13 9.92 26.17
N SER A 99 19.66 8.70 26.39
CA SER A 99 19.26 8.23 27.72
C SER A 99 20.35 7.31 28.31
N PRO A 100 21.13 7.77 29.31
CA PRO A 100 22.18 6.98 29.96
C PRO A 100 21.66 5.71 30.66
N SER A 101 20.33 5.55 30.76
CA SER A 101 19.68 4.38 31.36
C SER A 101 19.68 3.15 30.44
N TRP A 102 19.77 3.29 29.11
CA TRP A 102 19.57 2.15 28.19
C TRP A 102 20.69 1.10 28.21
N ASN A 103 21.95 1.52 28.36
CA ASN A 103 23.07 0.58 28.49
C ASN A 103 23.05 -0.18 29.83
N ARG A 104 22.52 0.44 30.90
CA ARG A 104 22.34 -0.19 32.22
C ARG A 104 21.10 -1.10 32.25
N ILE A 105 20.04 -0.70 31.54
CA ILE A 105 18.81 -1.45 31.34
C ILE A 105 19.02 -2.71 30.49
N GLN A 106 19.96 -2.76 29.53
CA GLN A 106 20.23 -3.99 28.76
C GLN A 106 20.80 -5.13 29.61
N LYS A 107 21.69 -4.81 30.56
CA LYS A 107 22.26 -5.81 31.48
C LYS A 107 21.22 -6.30 32.51
N GLN A 108 20.37 -5.39 32.99
CA GLN A 108 19.26 -5.71 33.91
C GLN A 108 18.07 -6.42 33.21
N LYS A 109 17.70 -6.03 31.98
CA LYS A 109 16.60 -6.63 31.20
C LYS A 109 16.96 -8.02 30.67
N LYS A 110 18.22 -8.36 30.37
CA LYS A 110 18.56 -9.77 30.06
C LYS A 110 18.25 -10.68 31.26
N ILE A 111 18.62 -10.27 32.47
CA ILE A 111 18.37 -11.03 33.70
C ILE A 111 16.86 -11.07 34.03
N ASN A 112 16.15 -9.94 33.92
CA ASN A 112 14.71 -9.88 34.22
C ASN A 112 13.82 -10.53 33.15
N LYS A 113 14.20 -10.46 31.86
CA LYS A 113 13.50 -11.16 30.75
C LYS A 113 13.76 -12.66 30.82
N GLN A 114 14.94 -13.12 31.25
CA GLN A 114 15.18 -14.54 31.54
C GLN A 114 14.29 -15.04 32.69
N LYS A 115 14.10 -14.23 33.74
CA LYS A 115 13.27 -14.57 34.89
C LYS A 115 11.77 -14.54 34.56
N GLN A 116 11.31 -13.56 33.77
CA GLN A 116 9.94 -13.49 33.26
C GLN A 116 9.64 -14.59 32.24
N MET A 117 10.56 -14.91 31.32
CA MET A 117 10.40 -16.04 30.39
C MET A 117 10.32 -17.37 31.13
N ARG A 118 11.13 -17.57 32.18
CA ARG A 118 11.02 -18.78 33.03
C ARG A 118 9.68 -18.83 33.76
N SER A 119 9.22 -17.72 34.35
CA SER A 119 7.92 -17.65 35.01
C SER A 119 6.75 -17.89 34.06
N ALA A 120 6.79 -17.29 32.86
CA ALA A 120 5.75 -17.44 31.84
C ALA A 120 5.76 -18.85 31.23
N PHE A 121 6.94 -19.47 31.10
CA PHE A 121 7.07 -20.86 30.68
C PHE A 121 6.47 -21.82 31.72
N GLU A 122 6.77 -21.63 33.01
CA GLU A 122 6.20 -22.42 34.09
C GLU A 122 4.67 -22.23 34.20
N GLU A 123 4.18 -21.01 34.03
CA GLU A 123 2.75 -20.71 34.03
C GLU A 123 2.04 -21.29 32.79
N GLY A 124 2.61 -21.13 31.60
CA GLY A 124 2.10 -21.71 30.37
C GLY A 124 2.09 -23.23 30.37
N ARG A 125 3.04 -23.87 31.06
CA ARG A 125 3.03 -25.32 31.29
C ARG A 125 1.95 -25.75 32.28
N LYS A 126 1.69 -25.00 33.35
CA LYS A 126 0.57 -25.29 34.27
C LYS A 126 -0.76 -25.25 33.53
N LYS A 127 -0.99 -24.21 32.71
CA LYS A 127 -2.18 -24.10 31.85
C LYS A 127 -2.27 -25.22 30.81
N LEU A 128 -1.15 -25.70 30.29
CA LEU A 128 -1.11 -26.85 29.39
C LEU A 128 -1.52 -28.16 30.10
N TYR A 129 -1.21 -28.34 31.39
CA TYR A 129 -1.72 -29.49 32.15
C TYR A 129 -3.21 -29.35 32.48
N GLU A 130 -3.71 -28.15 32.78
CA GLU A 130 -5.14 -27.90 32.95
C GLU A 130 -5.95 -28.22 31.67
N LEU A 131 -5.34 -28.12 30.50
CA LEU A 131 -5.94 -28.49 29.23
C LEU A 131 -6.26 -29.98 29.14
N LEU A 132 -5.42 -30.86 29.69
CA LEU A 132 -5.64 -32.32 29.68
C LEU A 132 -6.93 -32.72 30.42
N GLU A 133 -7.35 -31.93 31.40
CA GLU A 133 -8.60 -32.18 32.12
C GLU A 133 -9.84 -31.77 31.31
N ARG A 134 -9.67 -30.88 30.32
CA ARG A 134 -10.78 -30.28 29.53
C ARG A 134 -10.91 -30.86 28.14
N VAL A 135 -9.82 -31.35 27.54
CA VAL A 135 -9.77 -31.81 26.16
C VAL A 135 -9.42 -33.31 26.07
N GLU A 136 -10.28 -34.07 25.41
CA GLU A 136 -10.06 -35.49 25.16
C GLU A 136 -8.99 -35.69 24.07
N ALA A 137 -8.17 -36.74 24.20
CA ALA A 137 -7.18 -37.20 23.22
C ALA A 137 -5.97 -36.26 22.94
N CYS A 138 -5.55 -35.44 23.93
CA CYS A 138 -4.42 -34.51 23.82
C CYS A 138 -3.07 -34.99 24.39
N SER A 139 -2.91 -36.28 24.73
CA SER A 139 -1.69 -36.79 25.40
C SER A 139 -0.39 -36.53 24.64
N HIS A 140 -0.40 -36.77 23.33
CA HIS A 140 0.76 -36.58 22.43
C HIS A 140 1.27 -35.13 22.36
N ILE A 141 0.46 -34.15 22.77
CA ILE A 141 0.81 -32.73 22.72
C ILE A 141 1.51 -32.29 24.00
N THR A 142 1.09 -32.84 25.14
CA THR A 142 1.68 -32.57 26.44
C THR A 142 2.99 -33.33 26.69
N ASP A 143 3.23 -34.41 25.94
CA ASP A 143 4.45 -35.22 26.06
C ASP A 143 5.72 -34.44 25.64
N VAL A 144 5.58 -33.38 24.85
CA VAL A 144 6.72 -32.58 24.40
C VAL A 144 7.12 -31.57 25.48
N PRO A 145 8.30 -31.72 26.12
CA PRO A 145 8.67 -30.88 27.25
C PRO A 145 8.91 -29.42 26.83
N THR A 146 9.27 -29.14 25.58
CA THR A 146 9.51 -27.75 25.16
C THR A 146 8.23 -26.94 24.95
N ARG A 147 7.04 -27.57 25.02
CA ARG A 147 5.76 -26.89 24.78
C ARG A 147 5.21 -26.19 26.01
N TYR A 148 4.67 -25.00 25.77
CA TYR A 148 3.91 -24.24 26.76
C TYR A 148 2.80 -23.46 26.07
N LEU A 149 1.68 -23.29 26.77
CA LEU A 149 0.53 -22.54 26.25
C LEU A 149 0.81 -21.03 26.34
N ILE A 150 0.60 -20.33 25.23
CA ILE A 150 0.70 -18.86 25.14
C ILE A 150 -0.68 -18.24 25.29
N TYR A 151 -1.66 -18.76 24.56
CA TYR A 151 -3.01 -18.19 24.51
C TYR A 151 -4.07 -19.26 24.25
N ASP A 152 -5.25 -19.08 24.82
CA ASP A 152 -6.43 -19.90 24.61
C ASP A 152 -7.65 -19.01 24.33
N GLY A 153 -8.57 -19.48 23.49
CA GLY A 153 -9.74 -18.70 23.12
C GLY A 153 -10.79 -19.49 22.34
N ASP A 154 -12.05 -19.07 22.50
CA ASP A 154 -13.17 -19.61 21.72
C ASP A 154 -13.18 -19.02 20.31
N LEU A 155 -13.37 -19.90 19.32
CA LEU A 155 -13.38 -19.61 17.90
C LEU A 155 -14.63 -20.21 17.26
N VAL A 156 -14.92 -19.78 16.03
CA VAL A 156 -15.99 -20.35 15.21
C VAL A 156 -15.36 -20.74 13.89
N GLU A 157 -15.45 -22.02 13.54
CA GLU A 157 -14.98 -22.49 12.26
C GLU A 157 -15.98 -22.08 11.17
N MET A 158 -15.46 -21.51 10.09
CA MET A 158 -16.23 -20.97 8.98
C MET A 158 -16.07 -21.87 7.75
N GLU A 159 -17.15 -22.10 7.01
CA GLU A 159 -17.10 -22.82 5.75
C GLU A 159 -16.37 -22.00 4.69
N PRO A 160 -15.39 -22.57 3.95
CA PRO A 160 -14.53 -21.79 3.04
C PRO A 160 -15.26 -21.27 1.78
N ILE A 161 -16.39 -21.86 1.40
CA ILE A 161 -17.13 -21.49 0.19
C ILE A 161 -18.19 -20.43 0.52
N ASP A 162 -19.07 -20.73 1.47
CA ASP A 162 -20.23 -19.88 1.77
C ASP A 162 -19.98 -18.92 2.95
N ASN A 163 -18.80 -18.96 3.59
CA ASN A 163 -18.48 -18.20 4.81
C ASN A 163 -19.59 -18.32 5.87
N THR A 164 -20.21 -19.49 5.97
CA THR A 164 -21.21 -19.78 6.99
C THR A 164 -20.51 -20.27 8.25
N ALA A 165 -21.06 -19.91 9.42
CA ALA A 165 -20.54 -20.41 10.69
C ALA A 165 -20.91 -21.89 10.83
N MET A 166 -19.92 -22.78 10.83
CA MET A 166 -20.14 -24.22 10.96
C MET A 166 -20.37 -24.62 12.42
N HIS A 167 -19.33 -24.51 13.24
CA HIS A 167 -19.41 -24.92 14.63
C HIS A 167 -18.40 -24.19 15.52
N ARG A 168 -18.67 -24.21 16.83
CA ARG A 168 -17.80 -23.59 17.83
C ARG A 168 -16.60 -24.50 18.11
N VAL A 169 -15.42 -23.94 18.02
CA VAL A 169 -14.15 -24.59 18.31
C VAL A 169 -13.40 -23.79 19.35
N HIS A 170 -12.43 -24.40 20.01
CA HIS A 170 -11.55 -23.72 20.94
C HIS A 170 -10.12 -23.86 20.44
N GLY A 171 -9.45 -22.71 20.29
CA GLY A 171 -8.09 -22.62 19.79
C GLY A 171 -7.09 -22.50 20.94
N TYR A 172 -6.02 -23.28 20.86
CA TYR A 172 -4.91 -23.24 21.81
C TYR A 172 -3.62 -22.94 21.05
N LEU A 173 -3.02 -21.80 21.35
CA LEU A 173 -1.76 -21.35 20.76
C LEU A 173 -0.59 -21.73 21.67
N MET A 174 0.29 -22.59 21.14
CA MET A 174 1.54 -22.99 21.77
C MET A 174 2.73 -22.30 21.08
N ASN A 175 3.94 -22.58 21.57
CA ASN A 175 5.17 -22.03 21.02
C ASN A 175 5.58 -22.60 19.65
N ASP A 176 5.15 -23.81 19.32
CA ASP A 176 5.52 -24.52 18.08
C ASP A 176 4.33 -24.85 17.17
N GLY A 177 3.10 -24.76 17.70
CA GLY A 177 1.91 -25.04 16.91
C GLY A 177 0.63 -24.45 17.49
N PHE A 178 -0.42 -24.55 16.69
CA PHE A 178 -1.76 -24.13 16.99
C PHE A 178 -2.69 -25.35 16.96
N MET A 179 -3.31 -25.64 18.10
CA MET A 179 -4.25 -26.75 18.24
C MET A 179 -5.68 -26.24 18.19
N VAL A 180 -6.54 -26.99 17.50
CA VAL A 180 -7.99 -26.75 17.46
C VAL A 180 -8.71 -27.92 18.11
N ALA A 181 -9.61 -27.61 19.04
CA ALA A 181 -10.47 -28.57 19.70
C ALA A 181 -11.95 -28.26 19.43
N THR A 182 -12.71 -29.26 18.99
CA THR A 182 -14.14 -29.12 18.69
C THR A 182 -14.96 -29.26 19.96
N TRP A 183 -15.96 -28.39 20.15
CA TRP A 183 -16.89 -28.48 21.27
C TRP A 183 -17.77 -29.74 21.18
N LEU A 184 -17.81 -30.55 22.24
CA LEU A 184 -18.69 -31.72 22.32
C LEU A 184 -19.98 -31.36 23.07
N ALA A 185 -21.11 -31.34 22.35
CA ALA A 185 -22.40 -30.97 22.93
C ALA A 185 -23.01 -32.04 23.87
N ASN A 186 -22.55 -33.30 23.81
CA ASN A 186 -23.29 -34.45 24.36
C ASN A 186 -22.50 -35.31 25.36
N VAL A 187 -21.53 -34.74 26.09
CA VAL A 187 -20.71 -35.49 27.07
C VAL A 187 -21.10 -35.12 28.50
N ARG A 188 -21.32 -36.14 29.34
CA ARG A 188 -21.45 -36.02 30.80
C ARG A 188 -20.08 -36.25 31.43
N GLY A 189 -19.33 -35.17 31.66
CA GLY A 189 -18.01 -35.22 32.30
C GLY A 189 -17.34 -33.84 32.36
N PRO A 190 -16.16 -33.73 33.01
CA PRO A 190 -15.37 -32.50 33.04
C PRO A 190 -14.78 -32.15 31.65
N VAL A 191 -14.66 -33.14 30.78
CA VAL A 191 -14.15 -33.01 29.41
C VAL A 191 -15.25 -32.46 28.50
N ARG A 192 -15.03 -31.26 27.95
CA ARG A 192 -16.00 -30.53 27.11
C ARG A 192 -15.57 -30.40 25.64
N PHE A 193 -14.32 -30.72 25.35
CA PHE A 193 -13.72 -30.54 24.03
C PHE A 193 -13.06 -31.82 23.55
N LYS A 194 -13.10 -32.04 22.23
CA LYS A 194 -12.37 -33.12 21.57
C LYS A 194 -11.22 -32.55 20.77
N PHE A 195 -10.04 -33.15 20.87
CA PHE A 195 -8.96 -32.86 19.93
C PHE A 195 -9.44 -33.07 18.48
N SER A 196 -9.25 -32.05 17.63
CA SER A 196 -9.57 -32.11 16.20
C SER A 196 -8.29 -32.17 15.36
N CYS A 197 -7.46 -31.13 15.44
CA CYS A 197 -6.22 -31.04 14.66
C CYS A 197 -5.16 -30.15 15.32
N PHE A 198 -3.92 -30.32 14.87
CA PHE A 198 -2.75 -29.54 15.28
C PHE A 198 -2.02 -29.05 14.03
N TYR A 199 -1.79 -27.74 13.95
CA TYR A 199 -1.05 -27.10 12.86
C TYR A 199 0.30 -26.61 13.38
N GLU A 200 1.38 -26.96 12.70
CA GLU A 200 2.70 -26.39 12.99
C GLU A 200 2.73 -24.92 12.55
N LEU A 201 3.31 -24.04 13.38
CA LEU A 201 3.34 -22.60 13.08
C LEU A 201 4.06 -22.29 11.75
N ASP A 202 5.03 -23.11 11.37
CA ASP A 202 5.78 -22.98 10.11
C ASP A 202 4.87 -23.18 8.87
N SER A 203 3.80 -23.97 9.02
CA SER A 203 2.83 -24.28 7.96
C SER A 203 1.60 -23.38 7.95
N LEU A 204 1.42 -22.54 9.00
CA LEU A 204 0.20 -21.79 9.22
C LEU A 204 0.26 -20.40 8.56
N ALA A 205 -0.55 -20.18 7.53
CA ALA A 205 -0.74 -18.86 6.94
C ALA A 205 -1.83 -18.08 7.70
N VAL A 206 -1.45 -16.97 8.34
CA VAL A 206 -2.39 -16.09 9.04
C VAL A 206 -2.73 -14.88 8.16
N VAL A 207 -4.01 -14.76 7.82
CA VAL A 207 -4.52 -13.63 7.04
C VAL A 207 -5.47 -12.81 7.91
N ASN A 208 -5.16 -11.52 8.07
CA ASN A 208 -6.08 -10.60 8.75
C ASN A 208 -7.14 -10.12 7.76
N ILE A 209 -8.38 -10.54 7.98
CA ILE A 209 -9.53 -10.12 7.17
C ILE A 209 -10.20 -8.95 7.89
N ILE A 210 -10.08 -7.75 7.31
CA ILE A 210 -10.79 -6.57 7.78
C ILE A 210 -12.22 -6.66 7.23
N SER A 211 -13.19 -6.79 8.13
CA SER A 211 -14.60 -6.77 7.72
C SER A 211 -14.98 -5.40 7.18
N MET A 212 -15.76 -5.36 6.09
CA MET A 212 -16.31 -4.12 5.51
C MET A 212 -17.04 -3.23 6.54
N CYS A 213 -17.59 -3.83 7.60
CA CYS A 213 -18.24 -3.10 8.70
C CYS A 213 -17.28 -2.18 9.48
N GLU A 214 -15.98 -2.49 9.52
CA GLU A 214 -14.97 -1.67 10.20
C GLU A 214 -14.61 -0.43 9.36
N TYR A 215 -14.68 -0.55 8.03
CA TYR A 215 -14.47 0.57 7.12
C TYR A 215 -15.55 1.66 7.28
N ILE A 216 -16.82 1.25 7.48
CA ILE A 216 -17.94 2.16 7.73
C ILE A 216 -17.83 2.89 9.08
N ARG A 217 -17.25 2.24 10.10
CA ARG A 217 -16.98 2.92 11.39
C ARG A 217 -15.87 3.97 11.26
N LYS A 218 -14.84 3.69 10.45
CA LYS A 218 -13.72 4.61 10.24
C LYS A 218 -14.17 5.87 9.49
N THR A 219 -14.93 5.70 8.41
CA THR A 219 -15.47 6.85 7.64
C THR A 219 -16.45 7.70 8.44
N ARG A 220 -17.20 7.13 9.39
CA ARG A 220 -18.15 7.88 10.24
C ARG A 220 -17.48 8.64 11.40
N LEU A 221 -16.25 8.29 11.76
CA LEU A 221 -15.47 9.01 12.78
C LEU A 221 -14.72 10.21 12.17
N ASP A 222 -14.33 10.11 10.91
CA ASP A 222 -13.64 11.18 10.19
C ASP A 222 -14.58 12.32 9.73
N GLU A 223 -15.91 12.13 9.78
CA GLU A 223 -16.92 13.17 9.51
C GLU A 223 -17.29 14.03 10.74
N LYS A 224 -16.64 13.83 11.90
CA LYS A 224 -16.94 14.57 13.13
C LYS A 224 -15.86 15.56 13.59
N PHE A 225 -14.91 15.93 12.72
CA PHE A 225 -14.00 17.05 12.96
C PHE A 225 -13.87 17.94 11.73
#